data_AF-A0A6N7VG94-F1
#
_entry.id   AF-A0A6N7VG94-F1
#
_cell.length_a   1.000
_cell.length_b   1.000
_cell.length_c   1.000
_cell.angle_alpha   90.00
_cell.angle_beta   90.00
_cell.angle_gamma   90.00
#
_symmetry.space_group_name_H-M   'P 1'
#
loop_
_entity.id
_entity.type
_entity.pdbx_description
1 polymer ?
#
loop_
_entity_poly.entity_id
_entity_poly.type
_entity_poly.pdbx_seq_one_letter_code
_entity_poly.pdbx_strand_id
1 'polypeptide(L)'
;MFHSIIFFNEAIPFLDKQLNEFIENIKNVTDEEKKAMLDNANKFIVVAKMYQKMGVDSYAMVQNISTISKLRVLKPINKYDPILKIRVSDEIMTILDNKLIELFTK
;
A
#
# COMPACT_ATOMS: atom_id res chain seq x y z
N MET A 1 -15.64 44.98 -18.90
CA MET A 1 -15.51 44.03 -20.03
C MET A 1 -14.07 43.87 -20.54
N PHE A 2 -13.14 44.81 -20.32
CA PHE A 2 -11.78 44.72 -20.87
C PHE A 2 -10.73 44.07 -19.94
N HIS A 3 -10.99 43.95 -18.63
CA HIS A 3 -10.06 43.29 -17.69
C HIS A 3 -10.06 41.76 -17.82
N SER A 4 -11.16 41.14 -18.25
CA SER A 4 -11.23 39.68 -18.42
C SER A 4 -10.44 39.18 -19.63
N ILE A 5 -10.30 39.97 -20.69
CA ILE A 5 -9.65 39.55 -21.94
C ILE A 5 -8.11 39.46 -21.78
N ILE A 6 -7.52 40.33 -20.95
CA ILE A 6 -6.07 40.35 -20.70
C ILE A 6 -5.62 39.10 -19.93
N PHE A 7 -6.39 38.67 -18.91
CA PHE A 7 -6.10 37.45 -18.15
C PHE A 7 -6.13 36.18 -19.00
N PHE A 8 -7.02 36.07 -19.99
CA PHE A 8 -7.06 34.91 -20.89
C PHE A 8 -5.88 34.85 -21.86
N ASN A 9 -5.35 36.00 -22.29
CA ASN A 9 -4.29 36.07 -23.29
C ASN A 9 -2.90 35.69 -22.75
N GLU A 10 -2.66 35.84 -21.44
CA GLU A 10 -1.44 35.38 -20.76
C GLU A 10 -1.57 33.97 -20.17
N ALA A 11 -2.80 33.55 -19.81
CA ALA A 11 -3.06 32.21 -19.28
C ALA A 11 -2.89 31.12 -20.34
N ILE A 12 -3.27 31.37 -21.60
CA ILE A 12 -3.13 30.37 -22.68
C ILE A 12 -1.65 30.04 -22.95
N PRO A 13 -0.74 31.01 -23.17
CA PRO A 13 0.69 30.74 -23.34
C PRO A 13 1.34 30.05 -22.14
N PHE A 14 0.89 30.36 -20.92
CA PHE A 14 1.36 29.69 -19.71
C PHE A 14 0.92 28.21 -19.67
N LEU A 15 -0.34 27.94 -20.00
CA LEU A 15 -0.87 26.58 -20.05
C LEU A 15 -0.19 25.75 -21.16
N ASP A 16 0.03 26.35 -22.33
CA ASP A 16 0.73 25.71 -23.44
C ASP A 16 2.18 25.38 -23.07
N LYS A 17 2.86 26.28 -22.34
CA LYS A 17 4.21 26.02 -21.84
C LYS A 17 4.22 24.85 -20.86
N GLN A 18 3.31 24.82 -19.88
CA GLN A 18 3.22 23.72 -18.93
C GLN A 18 2.87 22.39 -19.60
N LEU A 19 1.97 22.41 -20.58
CA LEU A 19 1.58 21.24 -21.36
C LEU A 19 2.77 20.69 -22.16
N ASN A 20 3.56 21.56 -22.80
CA ASN A 20 4.73 21.17 -23.55
C ASN A 20 5.86 20.62 -22.65
N GLU A 21 6.11 21.24 -21.50
CA GLU A 21 7.04 20.71 -20.49
C GLU A 21 6.60 19.32 -19.99
N PHE A 22 5.31 19.12 -19.76
CA PHE A 22 4.76 17.82 -19.36
C PHE A 22 4.90 16.76 -20.47
N ILE A 23 4.61 17.12 -21.73
CA ILE A 23 4.78 16.25 -22.89
C ILE A 23 6.25 15.84 -23.08
N GLU A 24 7.18 16.78 -22.97
CA GLU A 24 8.62 16.51 -23.05
C GLU A 24 9.07 15.58 -21.92
N ASN A 25 8.60 15.80 -20.70
CA ASN A 25 8.89 14.89 -19.59
C ASN A 25 8.36 13.47 -19.84
N ILE A 26 7.18 13.30 -20.43
CA ILE A 26 6.63 11.97 -20.81
C ILE A 26 7.45 11.31 -21.93
N LYS A 27 7.92 12.08 -22.91
CA LYS A 27 8.80 11.57 -23.98
C LYS A 27 10.16 11.13 -23.43
N ASN A 28 10.66 11.82 -22.41
CA ASN A 28 11.92 11.50 -21.74
C ASN A 28 11.80 10.37 -20.72
N VAL A 29 10.59 9.91 -20.37
CA VAL A 29 10.42 8.64 -19.63
C VAL A 29 10.88 7.53 -20.57
N THR A 30 12.06 7.01 -20.29
CA THR A 30 12.68 5.90 -21.01
C THR A 30 11.73 4.69 -21.01
N ASP A 31 11.80 3.87 -22.05
CA ASP A 31 11.01 2.63 -22.09
C ASP A 31 11.33 1.71 -20.89
N GLU A 32 12.55 1.85 -20.34
CA GLU A 32 13.01 1.17 -19.12
C GLU A 32 12.28 1.65 -17.86
N GLU A 33 12.08 2.96 -17.69
CA GLU A 33 11.31 3.52 -16.58
C GLU A 33 9.83 3.16 -16.68
N LYS A 34 9.23 3.20 -17.89
CA LYS A 34 7.85 2.75 -18.10
C LYS A 34 7.68 1.28 -17.72
N LYS A 35 8.63 0.45 -18.14
CA LYS A 35 8.65 -0.98 -17.79
C LYS A 35 8.81 -1.18 -16.28
N ALA A 36 9.69 -0.45 -15.62
CA ALA A 36 9.87 -0.53 -14.18
C ALA A 36 8.61 -0.10 -13.40
N MET A 37 7.90 0.95 -13.87
CA MET A 37 6.64 1.38 -13.28
C MET A 37 5.55 0.31 -13.45
N LEU A 38 5.43 -0.28 -14.64
CA LEU A 38 4.49 -1.36 -14.91
C LEU A 38 4.77 -2.60 -14.04
N ASP A 39 6.03 -2.99 -13.91
CA ASP A 39 6.45 -4.10 -13.05
C ASP A 39 6.12 -3.86 -11.57
N ASN A 40 6.34 -2.63 -11.09
CA ASN A 40 5.98 -2.24 -9.73
C ASN A 40 4.46 -2.25 -9.52
N ALA A 41 3.68 -1.74 -10.48
CA ALA A 41 2.22 -1.77 -10.44
C ALA A 41 1.70 -3.22 -10.40
N ASN A 42 2.25 -4.10 -11.23
CA ASN A 42 1.89 -5.53 -11.24
C ASN A 42 2.18 -6.20 -9.90
N LYS A 43 3.38 -5.96 -9.31
CA LYS A 43 3.75 -6.48 -7.99
C LYS A 43 2.78 -6.01 -6.89
N PHE A 44 2.34 -4.75 -6.96
CA PHE A 44 1.35 -4.21 -6.03
C PHE A 44 -0.03 -4.84 -6.23
N ILE A 45 -0.52 -4.95 -7.47
CA ILE A 45 -1.83 -5.53 -7.79
C ILE A 45 -1.95 -6.97 -7.27
N VAL A 46 -0.88 -7.77 -7.40
CA VAL A 46 -0.85 -9.15 -6.89
C VAL A 46 -1.07 -9.17 -5.37
N VAL A 47 -0.36 -8.33 -4.62
CA VAL A 47 -0.51 -8.23 -3.16
C VAL A 47 -1.91 -7.73 -2.80
N ALA A 48 -2.38 -6.65 -3.44
CA ALA A 48 -3.68 -6.07 -3.16
C ALA A 48 -4.82 -7.09 -3.35
N LYS A 49 -4.81 -7.87 -4.44
CA LYS A 49 -5.81 -8.92 -4.70
C LYS A 49 -5.80 -10.04 -3.66
N MET A 50 -4.63 -10.39 -3.12
CA MET A 50 -4.52 -11.41 -2.07
C MET A 50 -5.18 -10.94 -0.77
N TYR A 51 -4.84 -9.74 -0.32
CA TYR A 51 -5.37 -9.18 0.94
C TYR A 51 -6.81 -8.68 0.83
N GLN A 52 -7.29 -8.32 -0.35
CA GLN A 52 -8.70 -7.97 -0.57
C GLN A 52 -9.65 -9.08 -0.10
N LYS A 53 -9.25 -10.35 -0.27
CA LYS A 53 -10.03 -11.52 0.19
C LYS A 53 -10.00 -11.73 1.70
N MET A 54 -9.01 -11.13 2.38
CA MET A 54 -8.77 -11.28 3.81
C MET A 54 -9.38 -10.14 4.65
N GLY A 55 -9.97 -9.13 4.01
CA GLY A 55 -10.65 -8.00 4.67
C GLY A 55 -11.99 -8.38 5.27
N VAL A 56 -12.00 -9.42 6.10
CA VAL A 56 -13.17 -9.90 6.85
C VAL A 56 -12.86 -9.84 8.35
N ASP A 57 -13.90 -9.61 9.15
CA ASP A 57 -13.76 -9.65 10.60
C ASP A 57 -13.33 -11.07 11.04
N SER A 58 -12.28 -11.13 11.86
CA SER A 58 -11.71 -12.39 12.34
C SER A 58 -11.40 -12.29 13.82
N TYR A 59 -11.31 -13.44 14.49
CA TYR A 59 -11.02 -13.54 15.92
C TYR A 59 -9.92 -14.57 16.17
N ALA A 60 -9.10 -14.34 17.19
CA ALA A 60 -8.04 -15.25 17.58
C ALA A 60 -8.55 -16.31 18.57
N MET A 61 -8.29 -17.58 18.28
CA MET A 61 -8.61 -18.70 19.18
C MET A 61 -7.42 -19.00 20.09
N VAL A 62 -7.38 -18.35 21.26
CA VAL A 62 -6.26 -18.43 22.21
C VAL A 62 -5.96 -19.87 22.66
N GLN A 63 -6.99 -20.70 22.80
CA GLN A 63 -6.87 -22.11 23.19
C GLN A 63 -6.08 -22.95 22.17
N ASN A 64 -6.02 -22.52 20.91
CA ASN A 64 -5.37 -23.23 19.82
C ASN A 64 -3.95 -22.70 19.55
N ILE A 65 -3.33 -22.04 20.54
CA ILE A 65 -1.93 -21.62 20.43
C ILE A 65 -1.03 -22.84 20.21
N SER A 66 -0.12 -22.75 19.25
CA SER A 66 0.76 -23.87 18.89
C SER A 66 2.15 -23.38 18.51
N THR A 67 3.16 -24.20 18.83
CA THR A 67 4.53 -23.96 18.42
C THR A 67 4.74 -24.47 17.00
N ILE A 68 5.20 -23.59 16.11
CA ILE A 68 5.51 -23.92 14.72
C ILE A 68 7.00 -23.71 14.41
N SER A 69 7.52 -24.50 13.46
CA SER A 69 8.86 -24.26 12.91
C SER A 69 8.91 -22.95 12.13
N LYS A 70 10.04 -22.22 12.21
CA LYS A 70 10.29 -20.99 11.43
C LYS A 70 10.14 -21.20 9.93
N LEU A 71 10.37 -22.43 9.44
CA LEU A 71 10.20 -22.79 8.02
C LEU A 71 8.74 -22.71 7.55
N ARG A 72 7.77 -22.74 8.47
CA ARG A 72 6.34 -22.63 8.15
C ARG A 72 5.85 -21.18 8.10
N VAL A 73 6.65 -20.22 8.58
CA VAL A 73 6.29 -18.81 8.54
C VAL A 73 6.47 -18.30 7.11
N LEU A 74 5.39 -17.83 6.50
CA LEU A 74 5.40 -17.30 5.14
C LEU A 74 6.28 -16.04 5.07
N LYS A 75 7.13 -15.99 4.05
CA LYS A 75 7.96 -14.80 3.78
C LYS A 75 7.14 -13.79 2.98
N PRO A 76 7.42 -12.47 3.15
CA PRO A 76 6.79 -11.43 2.34
C PRO A 76 6.99 -11.70 0.85
N ILE A 77 5.93 -11.54 0.06
CA ILE A 77 5.96 -11.80 -1.39
C ILE A 77 6.86 -10.78 -2.09
N ASN A 78 6.74 -9.50 -1.72
CA ASN A 78 7.53 -8.41 -2.26
C ASN A 78 7.50 -7.19 -1.30
N LYS A 79 8.17 -6.09 -1.69
CA LYS A 79 8.24 -4.85 -0.89
C LYS A 79 6.90 -4.20 -0.53
N TYR A 80 5.83 -4.54 -1.24
CA TYR A 80 4.49 -4.02 -1.00
C TYR A 80 3.65 -4.89 -0.06
N ASP A 81 4.18 -6.05 0.36
CA ASP A 81 3.48 -6.96 1.27
C ASP A 81 3.38 -6.34 2.68
N PRO A 82 2.16 -6.11 3.21
CA PRO A 82 1.97 -5.51 4.51
C PRO A 82 2.27 -6.46 5.69
N ILE A 83 2.50 -7.76 5.47
CA ILE A 83 2.58 -8.78 6.55
C ILE A 83 3.52 -8.41 7.70
N LEU A 84 4.65 -7.74 7.42
CA LEU A 84 5.63 -7.33 8.44
C LEU A 84 5.16 -6.14 9.30
N LYS A 85 4.14 -5.42 8.85
CA LYS A 85 3.61 -4.21 9.47
C LYS A 85 2.23 -4.43 10.09
N ILE A 86 1.58 -5.56 9.80
CA ILE A 86 0.27 -5.89 10.38
C ILE A 86 0.47 -6.24 11.86
N ARG A 87 -0.14 -5.44 12.73
CA ARG A 87 -0.20 -5.64 14.18
C ARG A 87 -1.59 -5.24 14.66
N VAL A 88 -2.14 -6.00 15.60
CA VAL A 88 -3.37 -5.61 16.31
C VAL A 88 -3.10 -4.41 17.23
N SER A 89 -4.15 -3.71 17.65
CA SER A 89 -4.00 -2.60 18.62
C SER A 89 -3.42 -3.09 19.95
N ASP A 90 -2.76 -2.19 20.68
CA ASP A 90 -2.19 -2.49 21.99
C ASP A 90 -3.26 -2.94 23.00
N GLU A 91 -4.49 -2.44 22.87
CA GLU A 91 -5.64 -2.86 23.66
C GLU A 91 -5.98 -4.35 23.43
N ILE A 92 -6.11 -4.76 22.16
CA ILE A 92 -6.38 -6.17 21.81
C ILE A 92 -5.22 -7.06 22.24
N MET A 93 -3.98 -6.58 22.13
CA MET A 93 -2.81 -7.31 22.63
C MET A 93 -2.89 -7.54 24.15
N THR A 94 -3.28 -6.51 24.91
CA THR A 94 -3.46 -6.62 26.37
C THR A 94 -4.53 -7.64 26.74
N ILE A 95 -5.65 -7.66 25.99
CA ILE A 95 -6.72 -8.66 26.18
C ILE A 95 -6.20 -10.08 25.92
N LEU A 96 -5.40 -10.25 24.87
CA LEU A 96 -4.79 -11.54 24.52
C LEU A 96 -3.86 -12.03 25.64
N ASP A 97 -2.98 -11.17 26.14
CA ASP A 97 -2.01 -11.49 27.20
C ASP A 97 -2.70 -11.95 28.48
N ASN A 98 -3.72 -11.20 28.93
CA ASN A 98 -4.51 -11.57 30.10
C ASN A 98 -5.17 -12.94 29.94
N LYS A 99 -5.68 -13.25 28.74
CA LYS A 99 -6.32 -14.54 28.47
C LYS A 99 -5.33 -15.70 28.42
N LEU A 100 -4.13 -15.47 27.90
CA LEU A 100 -3.05 -16.47 27.92
C LEU A 100 -2.62 -16.79 29.36
N ILE A 101 -2.43 -15.77 30.20
CA ILE A 101 -2.10 -15.93 31.62
C ILE A 101 -3.21 -16.73 32.33
N GLU A 102 -4.47 -16.36 32.12
CA GLU A 102 -5.62 -17.06 32.70
C GLU A 102 -5.65 -18.55 32.32
N LEU A 103 -5.38 -18.90 31.06
CA LEU A 103 -5.49 -20.27 30.57
C LEU A 103 -4.30 -21.18 30.89
N PHE A 104 -3.09 -20.61 31.03
CA PHE A 104 -1.86 -21.41 31.08
C PHE A 104 -1.01 -21.20 32.33
N THR A 105 -1.37 -20.27 33.22
CA THR A 105 -0.54 -19.95 34.41
C THR A 105 -1.32 -19.88 35.73
N LYS A 106 -2.64 -19.90 35.69
CA LYS A 106 -3.49 -20.11 36.88
C LYS A 106 -3.86 -21.59 36.99
#